data_AF-A0A7J3MX36-F1
#
_entry.id   AF-A0A7J3MX36-F1
#
_cell.length_a   1.000
_cell.length_b   1.000
_cell.length_c   1.000
_cell.angle_alpha   90.00
_cell.angle_beta   90.00
_cell.angle_gamma   90.00
#
_symmetry.space_group_name_H-M   'P 1'
#
loop_
_entity.id
_entity.type
_entity.pdbx_description
1 polymer ?
#
loop_
_entity_poly.entity_id
_entity_poly.type
_entity_poly.pdbx_seq_one_letter_code
_entity_poly.pdbx_strand_id
1 'polypeptide(L)'
;MSVSTDVKVYRNSDVVKVVGFIPPNHRHMRLILVLKDQVIVLHEATVAAIARAYISIVSHPTRKAVEYIQMSLDKGSRKPNYAEHQLIEQERAEEEIIREWCRVLGFTEC
;
A
#
# COMPACT_ATOMS: atom_id res chain seq x y z
N MET A 1 -1.73 -15.30 4.17
CA MET A 1 -3.19 -15.06 4.05
C MET A 1 -3.55 -15.24 2.58
N SER A 2 -4.48 -16.14 2.24
CA SER A 2 -4.93 -16.25 0.84
C SER A 2 -5.82 -15.07 0.51
N VAL A 3 -5.37 -14.15 -0.35
CA VAL A 3 -6.23 -13.10 -0.91
C VAL A 3 -7.18 -13.77 -1.89
N SER A 4 -8.32 -14.24 -1.40
CA SER A 4 -9.46 -14.61 -2.21
C SER A 4 -10.34 -13.38 -2.37
N THR A 5 -9.98 -12.51 -3.31
CA THR A 5 -10.81 -11.37 -3.69
C THR A 5 -10.61 -11.13 -5.19
N ASP A 6 -11.69 -10.92 -5.93
CA ASP A 6 -11.63 -10.50 -7.33
C ASP A 6 -10.67 -9.31 -7.48
N VAL A 7 -9.55 -9.52 -8.19
CA VAL A 7 -8.54 -8.50 -8.38
C VAL A 7 -9.06 -7.46 -9.36
N LYS A 8 -9.30 -6.25 -8.86
CA LYS A 8 -9.72 -5.13 -9.70
C LYS A 8 -8.53 -4.26 -10.07
N VAL A 9 -8.23 -4.20 -11.36
CA VAL A 9 -7.12 -3.41 -11.90
C VAL A 9 -7.67 -2.10 -12.46
N TYR A 10 -7.16 -0.97 -11.97
CA TYR A 10 -7.47 0.36 -12.48
C TYR A 10 -6.34 0.85 -13.39
N ARG A 11 -6.66 1.19 -14.64
CA ARG A 11 -5.71 1.88 -15.53
C ARG A 11 -5.67 3.36 -15.16
N ASN A 12 -4.62 4.07 -15.57
CA ASN A 12 -4.55 5.52 -15.36
C ASN A 12 -5.75 6.25 -16.00
N SER A 13 -6.29 5.74 -17.10
CA SER A 13 -7.50 6.26 -17.75
C SER A 13 -8.77 6.14 -16.90
N ASP A 14 -8.77 5.31 -15.86
CA ASP A 14 -9.92 5.06 -14.99
C ASP A 14 -9.87 5.90 -13.71
N VAL A 15 -8.73 6.57 -13.46
CA VAL A 15 -8.55 7.51 -12.35
C VAL A 15 -9.05 8.88 -12.79
N VAL A 16 -10.10 9.36 -12.13
CA VAL A 16 -10.69 10.68 -12.40
C VAL A 16 -9.88 11.77 -11.72
N LYS A 17 -9.52 11.57 -10.44
CA LYS A 17 -8.63 12.48 -9.68
C LYS A 17 -8.12 11.84 -8.39
N VAL A 18 -7.03 12.38 -7.87
CA VAL A 18 -6.46 12.06 -6.55
C VAL A 18 -6.50 13.32 -5.68
N VAL A 19 -6.96 13.20 -4.43
CA VAL A 19 -7.06 14.32 -3.48
C VAL A 19 -6.40 13.94 -2.17
N GLY A 20 -5.39 14.72 -1.74
CA GLY A 20 -4.80 14.62 -0.41
C GLY A 20 -5.17 15.83 0.43
N PHE A 21 -5.64 15.63 1.65
CA PHE A 21 -5.93 16.74 2.59
C PHE A 21 -5.88 16.28 4.04
N ILE A 22 -5.73 17.22 4.97
CA ILE A 22 -5.91 16.99 6.40
C ILE A 22 -7.28 17.57 6.77
N PRO A 23 -8.25 16.77 7.24
CA PRO A 23 -9.55 17.30 7.65
C PRO A 23 -9.41 18.30 8.81
N PRO A 24 -10.32 19.27 8.96
CA PRO A 24 -10.32 20.18 10.11
C PRO A 24 -10.27 19.41 11.43
N ASN A 25 -9.47 19.87 12.39
CA ASN A 25 -9.26 19.25 13.71
C ASN A 25 -8.63 17.84 13.68
N HIS A 26 -8.10 17.38 12.55
CA HIS A 26 -7.38 16.11 12.46
C HIS A 26 -5.87 16.35 12.32
N ARG A 27 -5.08 15.37 12.77
CA ARG A 27 -3.61 15.41 12.66
C ARG A 27 -3.06 14.73 11.41
N HIS A 28 -3.81 13.76 10.88
CA HIS A 28 -3.35 12.87 9.83
C HIS A 28 -4.11 13.09 8.54
N MET A 29 -3.41 12.97 7.42
CA MET A 29 -4.02 13.15 6.10
C MET A 29 -5.03 12.03 5.76
N ARG A 30 -5.87 12.33 4.78
CA ARG A 30 -6.67 11.38 4.00
C ARG A 30 -6.25 11.51 2.54
N LEU A 31 -6.12 10.37 1.87
CA LEU A 31 -5.95 10.31 0.42
C LEU A 31 -7.23 9.73 -0.19
N ILE A 32 -7.84 10.47 -1.11
CA ILE A 32 -9.03 10.06 -1.84
C ILE A 32 -8.62 9.72 -3.27
N LEU A 33 -8.95 8.51 -3.72
CA LEU A 33 -8.87 8.08 -5.11
C LEU A 33 -10.30 8.10 -5.68
N VAL A 34 -10.57 9.03 -6.60
CA VAL A 34 -11.84 9.04 -7.34
C VAL A 34 -11.62 8.27 -8.64
N LEU A 35 -12.27 7.13 -8.76
CA LEU A 35 -12.23 6.23 -9.90
C LEU A 35 -13.56 6.37 -10.66
N LYS A 36 -13.62 5.89 -11.90
CA LYS A 36 -14.84 5.98 -12.72
C LYS A 36 -16.07 5.30 -12.11
N ASP A 37 -15.87 4.31 -11.24
CA ASP A 37 -16.92 3.45 -10.70
C ASP A 37 -17.02 3.47 -9.17
N GLN A 38 -16.02 4.03 -8.46
CA GLN A 38 -16.05 4.16 -7.00
C GLN A 38 -15.10 5.23 -6.48
N VAL A 39 -15.23 5.54 -5.18
CA VAL A 39 -14.33 6.41 -4.44
C VAL A 39 -13.67 5.62 -3.31
N ILE A 40 -12.34 5.61 -3.24
CA ILE A 40 -11.57 4.97 -2.17
C ILE A 40 -10.96 6.05 -1.29
N VAL A 41 -11.06 5.89 0.04
CA VAL A 41 -10.42 6.78 1.02
C VAL A 41 -9.39 5.99 1.83
N LEU A 42 -8.15 6.45 1.84
CA LEU A 42 -7.03 5.83 2.54
C LEU A 42 -6.57 6.69 3.73
N HIS A 43 -6.22 6.02 4.82
CA HIS A 43 -5.58 6.63 5.99
C HIS A 43 -4.08 6.84 5.75
N GLU A 44 -3.50 7.83 6.44
CA GLU A 44 -2.09 8.21 6.32
C GLU A 44 -1.12 7.03 6.44
N ALA A 45 -1.33 6.10 7.38
CA ALA A 45 -0.46 4.93 7.55
C ALA A 45 -0.43 4.04 6.28
N THR A 46 -1.57 3.88 5.61
CA THR A 46 -1.68 3.14 4.35
C THR A 46 -0.97 3.88 3.21
N VAL A 47 -1.19 5.20 3.10
CA VAL A 47 -0.55 6.05 2.09
C VAL A 47 0.97 6.04 2.27
N ALA A 48 1.45 6.12 3.51
CA ALA A 48 2.86 6.06 3.82
C ALA A 48 3.48 4.71 3.43
N ALA A 49 2.76 3.60 3.58
CA ALA A 49 3.24 2.29 3.14
C ALA A 49 3.32 2.17 1.62
N ILE A 50 2.32 2.68 0.90
CA ILE A 50 2.34 2.75 -0.57
C ILE A 50 3.55 3.58 -1.03
N ALA A 51 3.77 4.75 -0.44
CA ALA A 51 4.90 5.62 -0.76
C ALA A 51 6.24 4.92 -0.48
N ARG A 52 6.37 4.25 0.67
CA ARG A 52 7.58 3.48 0.99
C ARG A 52 7.82 2.35 -0.01
N ALA A 53 6.79 1.57 -0.35
CA ALA A 53 6.91 0.49 -1.33
C ALA A 53 7.38 1.01 -2.69
N TYR A 54 6.74 2.07 -3.20
CA TYR A 54 7.12 2.70 -4.46
C TYR A 54 8.58 3.20 -4.42
N ILE A 55 8.92 4.04 -3.43
CA ILE A 55 10.26 4.63 -3.31
C ILE A 55 11.31 3.53 -3.18
N SER A 56 11.09 2.55 -2.31
CA SER A 56 12.01 1.44 -2.03
C SER A 56 12.40 0.66 -3.29
N ILE A 57 11.46 0.45 -4.22
CA ILE A 57 11.74 -0.23 -5.49
C ILE A 57 12.41 0.73 -6.48
N VAL A 58 11.83 1.90 -6.73
CA VAL A 58 12.32 2.79 -7.80
C VAL A 58 13.67 3.47 -7.50
N SER A 59 14.01 3.63 -6.21
CA SER A 59 15.25 4.31 -5.80
C SER A 59 16.38 3.36 -5.44
N HIS A 60 16.16 2.05 -5.41
CA HIS A 60 17.18 1.07 -5.05
C HIS A 60 17.66 0.31 -6.31
N PRO A 61 18.97 0.25 -6.59
CA PRO A 61 19.49 -0.21 -7.89
C PRO A 61 19.19 -1.67 -8.23
N THR A 62 18.92 -2.50 -7.22
CA THR A 62 18.74 -3.96 -7.39
C THR A 62 17.45 -4.52 -6.79
N ARG A 63 16.68 -3.71 -6.06
CA ARG A 63 15.48 -4.19 -5.34
C ARG A 63 14.31 -4.22 -6.32
N LYS A 64 13.59 -5.33 -6.33
CA LYS A 64 12.49 -5.65 -7.26
C LYS A 64 11.15 -5.82 -6.56
N ALA A 65 11.14 -6.20 -5.28
CA ALA A 65 9.92 -6.32 -4.50
C ALA A 65 10.10 -6.00 -3.02
N VAL A 66 9.03 -5.52 -2.40
CA VAL A 66 8.88 -5.37 -0.94
C VAL A 66 7.43 -5.62 -0.56
N GLU A 67 7.20 -6.14 0.63
CA GLU A 67 5.87 -6.39 1.16
C GLU A 67 5.70 -5.71 2.52
N TYR A 68 4.62 -4.97 2.70
CA TYR A 68 4.24 -4.36 3.98
C TYR A 68 2.94 -4.99 4.47
N ILE A 69 2.96 -5.66 5.61
CA ILE A 69 1.81 -6.37 6.17
C ILE A 69 1.28 -5.62 7.39
N GLN A 70 -0.04 -5.70 7.61
CA GLN A 70 -0.68 -5.08 8.76
C GLN A 70 -0.19 -5.73 10.06
N MET A 71 0.30 -4.90 10.97
CA MET A 71 0.66 -5.27 12.33
C MET A 71 0.00 -4.30 13.32
N SER A 72 -0.43 -4.82 14.46
CA SER A 72 -0.77 -3.97 15.62
C SER A 72 0.51 -3.76 16.43
N LEU A 73 0.86 -2.50 16.67
CA LEU A 73 2.00 -2.10 17.49
C LEU A 73 1.51 -1.54 18.81
N ASP A 74 2.04 -2.09 19.90
CA ASP A 74 1.77 -1.59 21.25
C ASP A 74 2.29 -0.15 21.41
N LYS A 75 1.80 0.54 22.43
CA LYS A 75 2.12 1.96 22.68
C LYS A 75 3.62 2.19 22.96
N GLY A 76 4.33 1.21 23.51
CA GLY A 76 5.77 1.30 23.79
C GLY A 76 6.65 1.12 22.55
N SER A 77 6.18 0.32 21.59
CA SER A 77 6.90 0.01 20.35
C SER A 77 6.68 1.00 19.21
N ARG A 78 5.78 1.99 19.36
CA ARG A 78 5.50 3.02 18.35
C ARG A 78 5.86 4.42 18.84
N LYS A 79 6.32 5.27 17.92
CA LYS A 79 6.56 6.69 18.20
C LYS A 79 5.26 7.40 18.59
N PRO A 80 5.33 8.49 19.37
CA PRO A 80 4.15 9.29 19.70
C PRO A 80 3.38 9.69 18.45
N ASN A 81 2.04 9.62 18.52
CA ASN A 81 1.10 9.96 17.44
C ASN A 81 1.04 8.99 16.25
N TYR A 82 1.78 7.88 16.24
CA TYR A 82 1.55 6.84 15.24
C TYR A 82 0.29 6.05 15.58
N ALA A 83 -0.46 5.58 14.57
CA ALA A 83 -1.61 4.70 14.76
C ALA A 83 -1.16 3.30 15.22
N GLU A 84 -2.04 2.56 15.89
CA GLU A 84 -1.78 1.20 16.38
C GLU A 84 -1.57 0.23 15.22
N HIS A 85 -2.47 0.26 14.23
CA HIS A 85 -2.35 -0.53 13.02
C HIS A 85 -1.45 0.18 12.01
N GLN A 86 -0.32 -0.45 11.72
CA GLN A 86 0.66 0.01 10.74
C GLN A 86 0.89 -1.09 9.69
N LEU A 87 1.41 -0.71 8.53
CA LEU A 87 1.90 -1.65 7.52
C LEU A 87 3.43 -1.67 7.60
N ILE A 88 3.99 -2.78 8.08
CA ILE A 88 5.42 -2.93 8.40
C ILE A 88 6.07 -3.87 7.39
N GLU A 89 7.27 -3.49 6.92
CA GLU A 89 8.06 -4.28 5.96
C GLU A 89 8.33 -5.65 6.56
N GLN A 90 8.10 -6.70 5.77
CA GLN A 90 8.40 -8.07 6.18
C GLN A 90 9.69 -8.54 5.51
N GLU A 91 10.44 -9.38 6.23
CA GLU A 91 11.60 -10.08 5.69
C GLU A 91 11.13 -11.30 4.88
N ARG A 92 10.62 -11.03 3.67
CA ARG A 92 10.22 -12.06 2.71
C ARG A 92 11.06 -11.96 1.45
N ALA A 93 11.45 -13.10 0.90
CA ALA A 93 12.23 -13.16 -0.33
C ALA A 93 11.49 -12.49 -1.49
N GLU A 94 12.19 -11.64 -2.24
CA GLU A 94 11.61 -10.87 -3.33
C GLU A 94 11.00 -11.77 -4.41
N GLU A 95 11.66 -12.90 -4.70
CA GLU A 95 11.20 -13.91 -5.67
C GLU A 95 9.89 -14.57 -5.24
N GLU A 96 9.61 -14.69 -3.95
CA GLU A 96 8.33 -15.23 -3.48
C GLU A 96 7.20 -14.23 -3.67
N ILE A 97 7.45 -12.95 -3.36
CA ILE A 97 6.48 -11.87 -3.53
C ILE A 97 6.12 -11.74 -5.02
N ILE A 98 7.13 -11.73 -5.88
CA ILE A 98 6.95 -11.62 -7.35
C ILE A 98 6.14 -12.81 -7.87
N ARG A 99 6.53 -14.05 -7.54
CA ARG A 99 5.83 -15.26 -8.01
C ARG A 99 4.36 -15.30 -7.57
N GLU A 100 4.08 -14.86 -6.35
CA GLU A 100 2.70 -14.77 -5.85
C GLU A 100 1.87 -13.80 -6.69
N TRP A 101 2.32 -12.54 -6.80
CA TRP A 101 1.52 -11.51 -7.46
C TRP A 101 1.45 -11.69 -8.97
N CYS A 102 2.47 -12.27 -9.61
CA CYS A 102 2.37 -12.65 -11.02
C CYS A 102 1.30 -13.71 -11.28
N ARG A 103 1.23 -14.73 -10.42
CA ARG A 103 0.17 -15.74 -10.50
C ARG A 103 -1.21 -15.11 -10.32
N VAL A 104 -1.36 -14.21 -9.34
CA VAL A 104 -2.61 -13.51 -9.04
C VAL A 104 -3.03 -12.59 -10.20
N LEU A 105 -2.09 -11.93 -10.86
CA LEU A 105 -2.34 -11.03 -12.00
C LEU A 105 -2.42 -11.75 -13.36
N GLY A 106 -2.19 -13.06 -13.40
CA GLY A 106 -2.22 -13.85 -14.63
C GLY A 106 -1.02 -13.63 -15.56
N PHE A 107 0.13 -13.18 -15.05
CA PHE A 107 1.36 -13.10 -15.83
C PHE A 107 1.94 -14.50 -16.03
N THR A 108 2.33 -14.80 -17.27
CA THR A 108 2.80 -16.13 -17.70
C THR A 108 4.29 -16.38 -17.45
N GLU A 109 5.08 -15.32 -17.24
CA GLU A 109 6.53 -15.40 -17.03
C GLU A 109 6.97 -14.54 -15.85
N CYS A 110 7.08 -15.20 -14.69
CA CYS A 110 7.72 -14.76 -13.46
C CYS A 110 8.26 -16.02 -12.73
#